data_AF-A0A094EIE4-F1
#
_entry.id   AF-A0A094EIE4-F1
#
_cell.length_a   1.000
_cell.length_b   1.000
_cell.length_c   1.000
_cell.angle_alpha   90.00
_cell.angle_beta   90.00
_cell.angle_gamma   90.00
#
_symmetry.space_group_name_H-M   'P 1'
#
loop_
_entity.id
_entity.type
_entity.pdbx_description
1 polymer ?
#
loop_
_entity_poly.entity_id
_entity_poly.type
_entity_poly.pdbx_seq_one_letter_code
_entity_poly.pdbx_strand_id
1 'polypeptide(L)'
;MSSDEIVWQVINQQFCSFKLKTTKEKNFCRNEYNVTGLCNRQSCPLANSRYATVRSNPDTGTLYLYMKTIERAHMPSKLWERIKLSQNYVKALEQVDERLIYWPKFLVHKCKQRLTRLTQVGIRMRRLAKEDERLGERVVPKLAPKVRRREETRERKALAAAKVERAIERELIERLRSGAYGDQPLNVSESIWKKVLKGLERQGEGTRDEDMDEGIEEEEDEEMEEEEEGVGMVEYVSDLGEDEEDLGDLEDWLGSDAEEGTDEDEDDDEDSDSNSDEEDIAKKLSGSKRKRPAAPKGKPRKTAKMEVEYEVEGETRATTT
;
A
#
# COMPACT_ATOMS: atom_id res chain seq x y z
N MET A 1 8.49 -38.40 -40.68
CA MET A 1 7.31 -38.69 -39.85
C MET A 1 7.27 -37.68 -38.72
N SER A 2 6.21 -36.88 -38.65
CA SER A 2 6.11 -35.76 -37.72
C SER A 2 5.94 -36.27 -36.29
N SER A 3 6.85 -35.90 -35.40
CA SER A 3 6.94 -36.37 -34.00
C SER A 3 5.93 -35.72 -33.05
N ASP A 4 4.93 -35.00 -33.57
CA ASP A 4 4.01 -34.14 -32.81
C ASP A 4 3.29 -34.88 -31.65
N GLU A 5 2.91 -36.14 -31.85
CA GLU A 5 2.26 -36.98 -30.83
C GLU A 5 3.21 -37.33 -29.69
N ILE A 6 4.44 -37.75 -30.02
CA ILE A 6 5.48 -38.11 -29.05
C ILE A 6 5.89 -36.85 -28.27
N VAL A 7 6.09 -35.73 -28.96
CA VAL A 7 6.41 -34.43 -28.34
C VAL A 7 5.30 -34.01 -27.38
N TRP A 8 4.03 -34.20 -27.74
CA TRP A 8 2.92 -33.93 -26.83
C TRP A 8 2.93 -34.84 -25.59
N GLN A 9 3.12 -36.16 -25.76
CA GLN A 9 3.18 -37.10 -24.64
C GLN A 9 4.30 -36.74 -23.67
N VAL A 10 5.50 -36.43 -24.19
CA VAL A 10 6.63 -35.96 -23.38
C VAL A 10 6.26 -34.66 -22.66
N ILE A 11 5.74 -33.64 -23.35
CA ILE A 11 5.38 -32.35 -22.74
C ILE A 11 4.26 -32.48 -21.67
N ASN A 12 3.35 -33.43 -21.85
CA ASN A 12 2.20 -33.56 -20.96
C ASN A 12 2.53 -34.37 -19.69
N GLN A 13 3.25 -35.49 -19.86
CA GLN A 13 3.64 -36.40 -18.77
C GLN A 13 4.90 -35.91 -18.05
N GLN A 14 5.90 -35.43 -18.79
CA GLN A 14 7.14 -34.88 -18.24
C GLN A 14 6.99 -33.38 -17.95
N PHE A 15 8.10 -32.75 -17.56
CA PHE A 15 8.15 -31.33 -17.25
C PHE A 15 8.03 -30.44 -18.51
N CYS A 16 7.13 -29.46 -18.46
CA CYS A 16 7.01 -28.40 -19.45
C CYS A 16 7.20 -27.04 -18.78
N SER A 17 8.22 -26.29 -19.20
CA SER A 17 8.56 -24.98 -18.63
C SER A 17 7.43 -23.94 -18.74
N PHE A 18 6.58 -24.06 -19.76
CA PHE A 18 5.48 -23.14 -20.01
C PHE A 18 4.17 -23.59 -19.35
N LYS A 19 4.07 -24.80 -18.81
CA LYS A 19 2.84 -25.34 -18.22
C LYS A 19 2.67 -24.81 -16.81
N LEU A 20 1.51 -24.20 -16.55
CA LEU A 20 1.06 -23.80 -15.23
C LEU A 20 -0.04 -24.75 -14.78
N LYS A 21 0.24 -25.46 -13.69
CA LYS A 21 -0.77 -26.23 -12.96
C LYS A 21 -1.49 -25.27 -12.01
N THR A 22 -2.79 -25.14 -12.17
CA THR A 22 -3.65 -24.38 -11.24
C THR A 22 -4.25 -25.36 -10.24
N THR A 23 -4.72 -24.86 -9.10
CA THR A 23 -5.53 -25.65 -8.15
C THR A 23 -6.84 -26.16 -8.77
N LYS A 24 -7.35 -25.46 -9.78
CA LYS A 24 -8.46 -25.92 -10.62
C LYS A 24 -7.93 -26.84 -11.71
N GLU A 25 -8.70 -27.87 -12.07
CA GLU A 25 -8.40 -28.96 -13.03
C GLU A 25 -7.89 -28.54 -14.43
N LYS A 26 -7.86 -27.24 -14.74
CA LYS A 26 -7.45 -26.70 -16.04
C LYS A 26 -5.99 -26.25 -16.01
N ASN A 27 -5.21 -26.83 -16.92
CA ASN A 27 -3.81 -26.45 -17.14
C ASN A 27 -3.69 -25.26 -18.09
N PHE A 28 -2.86 -24.28 -17.75
CA PHE A 28 -2.58 -23.10 -18.58
C PHE A 28 -1.17 -23.13 -19.17
N CYS A 29 -0.95 -22.33 -20.21
CA CYS A 29 0.35 -22.13 -20.85
C CYS A 29 0.78 -20.66 -20.78
N ARG A 30 2.04 -20.41 -20.37
CA ARG A 30 2.69 -19.09 -20.43
C ARG A 30 3.28 -18.72 -21.79
N ASN A 31 3.32 -19.66 -22.74
CA ASN A 31 3.91 -19.41 -24.04
C ASN A 31 3.14 -18.31 -24.79
N GLU A 32 3.85 -17.28 -25.24
CA GLU A 32 3.30 -16.14 -25.97
C GLU A 32 2.60 -16.53 -27.27
N TYR A 33 3.07 -17.61 -27.90
CA TYR A 33 2.55 -18.15 -29.15
C TYR A 33 1.38 -19.12 -28.94
N ASN A 34 0.73 -19.16 -27.77
CA ASN A 34 -0.49 -19.95 -27.61
C ASN A 34 -1.73 -19.11 -27.97
N VAL A 35 -2.63 -19.64 -28.80
CA VAL A 35 -3.86 -18.93 -29.21
C VAL A 35 -4.85 -18.79 -28.03
N THR A 36 -5.00 -19.84 -27.24
CA THR A 36 -6.05 -19.98 -26.22
C THR A 36 -5.57 -19.70 -24.79
N GLY A 37 -4.27 -19.89 -24.51
CA GLY A 37 -3.70 -19.85 -23.17
C GLY A 37 -3.88 -21.16 -22.37
N LEU A 38 -4.57 -22.16 -22.91
CA LEU A 38 -4.72 -23.49 -22.30
C LEU A 38 -3.62 -24.45 -22.74
N CYS A 39 -3.24 -25.36 -21.85
CA CYS A 39 -2.25 -26.41 -22.12
C CYS A 39 -2.95 -27.71 -22.56
N ASN A 40 -3.46 -27.72 -23.79
CA ASN A 40 -4.08 -28.90 -24.43
C ASN A 40 -3.30 -29.31 -25.68
N ARG A 41 -3.51 -30.56 -26.15
CA ARG A 41 -2.85 -31.10 -27.36
C ARG A 41 -3.03 -30.17 -28.57
N GLN A 42 -4.25 -29.70 -28.79
CA GLN A 42 -4.58 -28.80 -29.91
C GLN A 42 -4.07 -27.38 -29.73
N SER A 43 -3.87 -26.94 -28.49
CA SER A 43 -3.50 -25.55 -28.16
C SER A 43 -2.00 -25.34 -28.03
N CYS A 44 -1.19 -26.39 -27.86
CA CYS A 44 0.24 -26.23 -27.62
C CYS A 44 1.00 -25.89 -28.93
N PRO A 45 1.72 -24.76 -29.01
CA PRO A 45 2.49 -24.38 -30.20
C PRO A 45 3.81 -25.16 -30.35
N LEU A 46 4.29 -25.79 -29.27
CA LEU A 46 5.50 -26.62 -29.31
C LEU A 46 5.21 -28.00 -29.89
N ALA A 47 4.12 -28.62 -29.45
CA ALA A 47 3.72 -29.95 -29.90
C ALA A 47 3.23 -29.97 -31.34
N ASN A 48 2.57 -28.90 -31.81
CA ASN A 48 2.04 -28.86 -33.17
C ASN A 48 3.04 -28.22 -34.13
N SER A 49 3.41 -28.94 -35.18
CA SER A 49 4.30 -28.44 -36.24
C SER A 49 3.59 -27.46 -37.18
N ARG A 50 2.28 -27.64 -37.42
CA ARG A 50 1.42 -26.69 -38.13
C ARG A 50 0.60 -25.89 -37.14
N TYR A 51 0.89 -24.60 -37.01
CA TYR A 51 0.22 -23.76 -36.02
C TYR A 51 0.09 -22.32 -36.52
N ALA A 52 -0.87 -21.57 -35.97
CA ALA A 52 -1.07 -20.17 -36.29
C ALA A 52 -1.57 -19.40 -35.08
N THR A 53 -1.10 -18.17 -34.87
CA THR A 53 -1.55 -17.26 -33.80
C THR A 53 -1.61 -15.82 -34.25
N VAL A 54 -2.43 -15.01 -33.57
CA VAL A 54 -2.44 -13.55 -33.75
C VAL A 54 -1.79 -12.90 -32.53
N ARG A 55 -0.86 -11.96 -32.75
CA ARG A 55 -0.17 -11.25 -31.67
C ARG A 55 -0.02 -9.77 -32.04
N SER A 56 -0.21 -8.90 -31.06
CA SER A 56 0.14 -7.49 -31.17
C SER A 56 1.65 -7.31 -31.00
N ASN A 57 2.26 -6.52 -31.85
CA ASN A 57 3.63 -6.07 -31.63
C ASN A 57 3.64 -5.12 -30.42
N PRO A 58 4.51 -5.32 -29.41
CA PRO A 58 4.53 -4.52 -28.18
C PRO A 58 4.74 -3.02 -28.42
N ASP A 59 5.59 -2.66 -29.39
CA ASP A 59 6.01 -1.26 -29.59
C ASP A 59 5.01 -0.48 -30.45
N THR A 60 4.46 -1.15 -31.48
CA THR A 60 3.62 -0.49 -32.49
C THR A 60 2.13 -0.73 -32.30
N GLY A 61 1.73 -1.69 -31.46
CA GLY A 61 0.34 -2.13 -31.31
C GLY A 61 -0.28 -2.77 -32.56
N THR A 62 0.50 -2.91 -33.64
CA THR A 62 0.02 -3.50 -34.89
C THR A 62 -0.15 -5.01 -34.76
N LEU A 63 -1.22 -5.55 -35.34
CA LEU A 63 -1.56 -6.95 -35.25
C LEU A 63 -0.88 -7.73 -36.36
N TYR A 64 -0.26 -8.84 -36.00
CA TYR A 64 0.38 -9.76 -36.93
C TYR A 64 -0.21 -11.16 -36.78
N LEU A 65 -0.40 -11.82 -37.91
CA LEU A 65 -0.64 -13.26 -37.99
C LEU A 65 0.72 -13.97 -38.05
N TYR A 66 0.98 -14.82 -37.08
CA TYR A 66 2.15 -15.67 -36.98
C TYR A 66 1.76 -17.07 -37.46
N MET A 67 2.45 -17.57 -38.47
CA MET A 67 2.23 -18.90 -39.03
C MET A 67 3.48 -19.76 -38.83
N LYS A 68 3.26 -21.00 -38.40
CA LYS A 68 4.29 -22.03 -38.23
C LYS A 68 4.01 -23.14 -39.23
N THR A 69 5.00 -23.44 -40.05
CA THR A 69 4.96 -24.49 -41.07
C THR A 69 5.97 -25.58 -40.73
N ILE A 70 5.72 -26.81 -41.20
CA ILE A 70 6.55 -27.96 -40.88
C ILE A 70 7.93 -27.91 -41.54
N GLU A 71 8.02 -27.27 -42.71
CA GLU A 71 9.24 -27.17 -43.50
C GLU A 71 10.33 -26.40 -42.76
N ARG A 72 9.96 -25.40 -41.94
CA ARG A 72 10.90 -24.55 -41.20
C ARG A 72 11.24 -25.07 -39.81
N ALA A 73 10.75 -26.24 -39.41
CA ALA A 73 10.96 -26.79 -38.07
C ALA A 73 12.43 -26.97 -37.70
N HIS A 74 13.29 -27.24 -38.69
CA HIS A 74 14.74 -27.39 -38.52
C HIS A 74 15.47 -26.05 -38.27
N MET A 75 14.85 -24.90 -38.57
CA MET A 75 15.42 -23.57 -38.37
C MET A 75 14.60 -22.78 -37.35
N PRO A 76 14.89 -22.89 -36.03
CA PRO A 76 14.08 -22.25 -34.99
C PRO A 76 14.05 -20.72 -35.10
N SER A 77 15.10 -20.09 -35.63
CA SER A 77 15.17 -18.64 -35.85
C SER A 77 14.17 -18.14 -36.90
N LYS A 78 13.84 -18.98 -37.89
CA LYS A 78 12.92 -18.67 -39.00
C LYS A 78 11.61 -19.46 -38.93
N LEU A 79 11.33 -20.06 -37.77
CA LEU A 79 10.18 -20.94 -37.55
C LEU A 79 8.84 -20.24 -37.83
N TRP A 80 8.76 -18.96 -37.50
CA TRP A 80 7.54 -18.17 -37.60
C TRP A 80 7.57 -17.22 -38.80
N GLU A 81 6.60 -17.36 -39.68
CA GLU A 81 6.24 -16.36 -40.69
C GLU A 81 5.33 -15.32 -40.06
N ARG A 82 5.58 -14.04 -40.32
CA ARG A 82 4.83 -12.92 -39.76
C ARG A 82 4.17 -12.13 -40.88
N ILE A 83 2.84 -12.01 -40.83
CA ILE A 83 2.05 -11.26 -41.81
C ILE A 83 1.35 -10.12 -41.07
N LYS A 84 1.51 -8.89 -41.56
CA LYS A 84 0.82 -7.73 -41.00
C LYS A 84 -0.67 -7.80 -41.35
N LEU A 85 -1.52 -7.76 -40.34
CA LEU A 85 -2.97 -7.67 -40.54
C LEU A 85 -3.37 -6.21 -40.75
N SER A 86 -4.43 -6.02 -41.54
CA SER A 86 -4.99 -4.68 -41.74
C SER A 86 -5.60 -4.13 -40.44
N GLN A 87 -5.68 -2.79 -40.33
CA GLN A 87 -6.35 -2.15 -39.18
C GLN A 87 -7.88 -2.29 -39.23
N ASN A 88 -8.43 -2.49 -40.42
CA ASN A 88 -9.87 -2.73 -40.57
C ASN A 88 -10.18 -4.16 -40.16
N TYR A 89 -11.04 -4.32 -39.17
CA TYR A 89 -11.38 -5.62 -38.60
C TYR A 89 -11.95 -6.61 -39.63
N VAL A 90 -12.82 -6.15 -40.54
CA VAL A 90 -13.46 -7.02 -41.55
C VAL A 90 -12.40 -7.56 -42.52
N LYS A 91 -11.58 -6.65 -43.06
CA LYS A 91 -10.47 -7.03 -43.95
C LYS A 91 -9.45 -7.92 -43.26
N ALA A 92 -9.19 -7.72 -41.97
CA ALA A 92 -8.29 -8.57 -41.19
C ALA A 92 -8.87 -9.99 -41.00
N LEU A 93 -10.19 -10.15 -40.85
CA LEU A 93 -10.83 -11.46 -40.80
C LEU A 93 -10.71 -12.19 -42.14
N GLU A 94 -10.97 -11.51 -43.25
CA GLU A 94 -10.81 -12.05 -44.60
C GLU A 94 -9.37 -12.50 -44.85
N GLN A 95 -8.37 -11.68 -44.48
CA GLN A 95 -6.95 -12.03 -44.56
C GLN A 95 -6.61 -13.29 -43.74
N VAL A 96 -7.21 -13.47 -42.56
CA VAL A 96 -6.99 -14.67 -41.75
C VAL A 96 -7.58 -15.90 -42.45
N ASP A 97 -8.76 -15.78 -43.06
CA ASP A 97 -9.39 -16.87 -43.79
C ASP A 97 -8.61 -17.28 -45.04
N GLU A 98 -8.17 -16.31 -45.85
CA GLU A 98 -7.40 -16.55 -47.07
C GLU A 98 -6.05 -17.22 -46.78
N ARG A 99 -5.39 -16.85 -45.69
CA ARG A 99 -4.06 -17.39 -45.36
C ARG A 99 -4.13 -18.73 -44.64
N LEU A 100 -5.23 -19.01 -43.93
CA LEU A 100 -5.39 -20.23 -43.13
C LEU A 100 -6.30 -21.28 -43.79
N ILE A 101 -6.47 -21.26 -45.11
CA ILE A 101 -7.34 -22.21 -45.86
C ILE A 101 -7.01 -23.67 -45.52
N TYR A 102 -5.72 -24.02 -45.48
CA TYR A 102 -5.24 -25.39 -45.26
C TYR A 102 -4.98 -25.74 -43.79
N TRP A 103 -5.38 -24.89 -42.85
CA TRP A 103 -5.22 -25.10 -41.42
C TRP A 103 -6.47 -25.72 -40.80
N PRO A 104 -6.34 -26.41 -39.66
CA PRO A 104 -7.50 -26.98 -38.98
C PRO A 104 -8.47 -25.86 -38.55
N LYS A 105 -9.77 -26.12 -38.73
CA LYS A 105 -10.88 -25.18 -38.40
C LYS A 105 -10.80 -24.65 -36.97
N PHE A 106 -10.33 -25.47 -36.03
CA PHE A 106 -10.09 -25.06 -34.64
C PHE A 106 -9.14 -23.86 -34.54
N LEU A 107 -7.99 -23.90 -35.23
CA LEU A 107 -7.02 -22.81 -35.20
C LEU A 107 -7.56 -21.57 -35.90
N VAL A 108 -8.25 -21.72 -37.03
CA VAL A 108 -8.89 -20.60 -37.75
C VAL A 108 -9.87 -19.88 -36.84
N HIS A 109 -10.78 -20.62 -36.23
CA HIS A 109 -11.79 -20.06 -35.33
C HIS A 109 -11.16 -19.40 -34.11
N LYS A 110 -10.16 -20.04 -33.47
CA LYS A 110 -9.48 -19.47 -32.31
C LYS A 110 -8.62 -18.25 -32.67
N CYS A 111 -8.01 -18.21 -33.86
CA CYS A 111 -7.30 -17.03 -34.36
C CYS A 111 -8.24 -15.86 -34.58
N LYS A 112 -9.44 -16.09 -35.16
CA LYS A 112 -10.49 -15.07 -35.26
C LYS A 112 -10.92 -14.57 -33.88
N GLN A 113 -11.23 -15.46 -32.95
CA GLN A 113 -11.59 -15.08 -31.58
C GLN A 113 -10.51 -14.25 -30.89
N ARG A 114 -9.23 -14.65 -31.05
CA ARG A 114 -8.09 -13.92 -30.49
C ARG A 114 -7.91 -12.56 -31.16
N LEU A 115 -8.10 -12.46 -32.47
CA LEU A 115 -8.09 -11.20 -33.21
C LEU A 115 -9.13 -10.24 -32.64
N THR A 116 -10.39 -10.69 -32.49
CA THR A 116 -11.47 -9.90 -31.88
C THR A 116 -11.13 -9.48 -30.45
N ARG A 117 -10.55 -10.36 -29.65
CA ARG A 117 -10.20 -10.02 -28.27
C ARG A 117 -9.08 -8.98 -28.21
N LEU A 118 -8.06 -9.10 -29.06
CA LEU A 118 -6.95 -8.13 -29.11
C LEU A 118 -7.41 -6.77 -29.62
N THR A 119 -8.31 -6.71 -30.60
CA THR A 119 -8.87 -5.43 -31.07
C THR A 119 -9.72 -4.77 -29.98
N GLN A 120 -10.56 -5.53 -29.27
CA GLN A 120 -11.33 -5.04 -28.12
C GLN A 120 -10.42 -4.51 -27.00
N VAL A 121 -9.36 -5.25 -26.66
CA VAL A 121 -8.37 -4.83 -25.66
C VAL A 121 -7.67 -3.55 -26.10
N GLY A 122 -7.29 -3.43 -27.38
CA GLY A 122 -6.69 -2.21 -27.92
C GLY A 122 -7.65 -1.00 -27.94
N ILE A 123 -8.97 -1.21 -28.08
CA ILE A 123 -9.98 -0.15 -27.91
C ILE A 123 -10.07 0.25 -26.43
N ARG A 124 -10.11 -0.73 -25.51
CA ARG A 124 -10.19 -0.47 -24.07
C ARG A 124 -8.97 0.26 -23.54
N MET A 125 -7.76 -0.13 -23.95
CA MET A 125 -6.51 0.54 -23.57
C MET A 125 -6.53 2.03 -23.98
N ARG A 126 -6.97 2.34 -25.20
CA ARG A 126 -7.10 3.73 -25.66
C ARG A 126 -8.14 4.52 -24.88
N ARG A 127 -9.25 3.89 -24.49
CA ARG A 127 -10.27 4.52 -23.65
C ARG A 127 -9.74 4.82 -22.25
N LEU A 128 -9.06 3.86 -21.63
CA LEU A 128 -8.44 4.04 -20.32
C LEU A 128 -7.35 5.11 -20.36
N ALA A 129 -6.47 5.11 -21.36
CA ALA A 129 -5.45 6.16 -21.50
C ALA A 129 -6.07 7.57 -21.59
N LYS A 130 -7.16 7.74 -22.35
CA LYS A 130 -7.89 9.01 -22.42
C LYS A 130 -8.56 9.40 -21.09
N GLU A 131 -9.03 8.41 -20.34
CA GLU A 131 -9.65 8.62 -19.03
C GLU A 131 -8.62 8.98 -17.97
N ASP A 132 -7.46 8.32 -17.98
CA ASP A 132 -6.32 8.62 -17.12
C ASP A 132 -5.78 10.03 -17.40
N GLU A 133 -5.68 10.43 -18.67
CA GLU A 133 -5.32 11.80 -19.06
C GLU A 133 -6.36 12.84 -18.60
N ARG A 134 -7.65 12.49 -18.63
CA ARG A 134 -8.73 13.38 -18.21
C ARG A 134 -8.79 13.56 -16.69
N LEU A 135 -8.66 12.47 -15.94
CA LEU A 135 -8.77 12.49 -14.47
C LEU A 135 -7.45 12.94 -13.83
N GLY A 136 -6.31 12.62 -14.43
CA GLY A 136 -4.98 12.98 -13.89
C GLY A 136 -4.65 12.30 -12.55
N GLU A 137 -5.56 11.48 -12.02
CA GLU A 137 -5.42 10.76 -10.77
C GLU A 137 -4.42 9.61 -10.95
N ARG A 138 -3.31 9.68 -10.21
CA ARG A 138 -2.36 8.57 -10.12
C ARG A 138 -2.67 7.78 -8.88
N VAL A 139 -2.86 6.46 -9.04
CA VAL A 139 -2.95 5.56 -7.89
C VAL A 139 -1.60 5.59 -7.17
N VAL A 140 -1.57 6.25 -6.02
CA VAL A 140 -0.39 6.22 -5.15
C VAL A 140 -0.39 4.87 -4.43
N PRO A 141 0.70 4.08 -4.52
CA PRO A 141 0.79 2.84 -3.74
C PRO A 141 0.66 3.15 -2.26
N LYS A 142 0.09 2.23 -1.48
CA LYS A 142 -0.02 2.39 -0.02
C LYS A 142 1.35 2.81 0.55
N LEU A 143 1.38 3.94 1.27
CA LEU A 143 2.61 4.40 1.91
C LEU A 143 3.15 3.29 2.82
N ALA A 144 4.48 3.12 2.84
CA ALA A 144 5.11 2.12 3.69
C ALA A 144 4.68 2.33 5.15
N PRO A 145 4.34 1.28 5.92
CA PRO A 145 3.82 1.42 7.28
C PRO A 145 4.72 2.24 8.21
N LYS A 146 6.05 2.19 8.00
CA LYS A 146 7.02 2.99 8.76
C LYS A 146 6.92 4.49 8.48
N VAL A 147 6.64 4.88 7.24
CA VAL A 147 6.46 6.29 6.86
C VAL A 147 5.17 6.80 7.49
N ARG A 148 4.07 6.04 7.36
CA ARG A 148 2.80 6.38 7.99
C ARG A 148 2.92 6.58 9.51
N ARG A 149 3.55 5.63 10.23
CA ARG A 149 3.79 5.77 11.68
C ARG A 149 4.64 6.98 12.04
N ARG A 150 5.65 7.29 11.21
CA ARG A 150 6.54 8.45 11.42
C ARG A 150 5.79 9.76 11.20
N GLU A 151 4.95 9.84 10.16
CA GLU A 151 4.09 10.99 9.87
C GLU A 151 3.08 11.18 10.99
N GLU A 152 2.36 10.14 11.39
CA GLU A 152 1.40 10.17 12.50
C GLU A 152 2.03 10.61 13.83
N THR A 153 3.24 10.13 14.13
CA THR A 153 3.97 10.57 15.34
C THR A 153 4.41 12.03 15.23
N ARG A 154 4.80 12.48 14.03
CA ARG A 154 5.18 13.89 13.78
C ARG A 154 3.97 14.81 13.88
N GLU A 155 2.83 14.39 13.34
CA GLU A 155 1.55 15.09 13.43
C GLU A 155 1.13 15.23 14.89
N ARG A 156 1.17 14.14 15.67
CA ARG A 156 0.86 14.18 17.11
C ARG A 156 1.79 15.12 17.88
N LYS A 157 3.10 15.10 17.57
CA LYS A 157 4.07 16.03 18.17
C LYS A 157 3.83 17.49 17.75
N ALA A 158 3.48 17.71 16.49
CA ALA A 158 3.18 19.05 15.96
C ALA A 158 1.91 19.63 16.61
N LEU A 159 0.85 18.83 16.77
CA LEU A 159 -0.37 19.21 17.48
C LEU A 159 -0.04 19.64 18.92
N ALA A 160 0.68 18.78 19.66
CA ALA A 160 1.05 19.07 21.04
C ALA A 160 1.93 20.33 21.18
N ALA A 161 2.82 20.58 20.22
CA ALA A 161 3.68 21.76 20.22
C ALA A 161 2.92 23.05 19.84
N ALA A 162 2.00 22.98 18.88
CA ALA A 162 1.31 24.15 18.34
C ALA A 162 0.33 24.79 19.34
N LYS A 163 -0.16 24.04 20.35
CA LYS A 163 -1.13 24.51 21.38
C LYS A 163 -2.17 25.48 20.80
N VAL A 164 -2.86 25.03 19.75
CA VAL A 164 -3.66 25.87 18.85
C VAL A 164 -4.73 26.66 19.61
N GLU A 165 -5.34 26.07 20.65
CA GLU A 165 -6.33 26.73 21.51
C GLU A 165 -5.79 28.02 22.14
N ARG A 166 -4.58 27.99 22.70
CA ARG A 166 -3.96 29.19 23.31
C ARG A 166 -3.52 30.23 22.28
N ALA A 167 -3.25 29.81 21.05
CA ALA A 167 -2.99 30.75 19.96
C ALA A 167 -4.29 31.45 19.53
N ILE A 168 -5.38 30.70 19.41
CA ILE A 168 -6.71 31.21 19.11
C ILE A 168 -7.22 32.13 20.23
N GLU A 169 -7.08 31.75 21.50
CA GLU A 169 -7.46 32.60 22.64
C GLU A 169 -6.74 33.95 22.62
N ARG A 170 -5.42 33.93 22.37
CA ARG A 170 -4.63 35.16 22.27
C ARG A 170 -5.10 36.03 21.11
N GLU A 171 -5.35 35.44 19.94
CA GLU A 171 -5.86 36.18 18.78
C GLU A 171 -7.26 36.75 19.05
N LEU A 172 -8.17 35.97 19.66
CA LEU A 172 -9.51 36.43 19.98
C LEU A 172 -9.48 37.58 21.00
N ILE A 173 -8.61 37.49 22.00
CA ILE A 173 -8.40 38.58 22.96
C ILE A 173 -7.81 39.81 22.25
N GLU A 174 -6.87 39.64 21.33
CA GLU A 174 -6.27 40.74 20.57
C GLU A 174 -7.26 41.40 19.61
N ARG A 175 -8.13 40.62 18.95
CA ARG A 175 -9.25 41.10 18.13
C ARG A 175 -10.29 41.83 18.98
N LEU A 176 -10.54 41.34 20.19
CA LEU A 176 -11.44 41.98 21.15
C LEU A 176 -10.87 43.31 21.66
N ARG A 177 -9.57 43.36 21.94
CA ARG A 177 -8.84 44.58 22.34
C ARG A 177 -8.75 45.61 21.23
N SER A 178 -8.55 45.17 19.99
CA SER A 178 -8.50 46.07 18.82
C SER A 178 -9.87 46.59 18.37
N GLY A 179 -10.95 46.27 19.09
CA GLY A 179 -12.28 46.83 18.83
C GLY A 179 -12.93 46.32 17.54
N ALA A 180 -12.41 45.24 16.94
CA ALA A 180 -12.89 44.70 15.67
C ALA A 180 -14.38 44.25 15.72
N TYR A 181 -14.92 44.05 16.92
CA TYR A 181 -16.29 43.60 17.17
C TYR A 181 -17.26 44.71 17.62
N GLY A 182 -16.85 45.99 17.56
CA GLY A 182 -17.64 47.14 17.99
C GLY A 182 -17.64 47.37 19.51
N ASP A 183 -18.46 48.31 19.97
CA ASP A 183 -18.50 48.79 21.37
C ASP A 183 -19.20 47.81 22.33
N GLN A 184 -20.13 46.99 21.80
CA GLN A 184 -20.80 45.93 22.58
C GLN A 184 -20.82 44.61 21.80
N PRO A 185 -19.80 43.75 21.98
CA PRO A 185 -19.77 42.43 21.35
C PRO A 185 -20.85 41.52 21.97
N LEU A 186 -21.82 41.10 21.14
CA LEU A 186 -23.07 40.42 21.52
C LEU A 186 -22.91 39.04 22.20
N ASN A 187 -21.70 38.46 22.20
CA ASN A 187 -21.48 37.08 22.65
C ASN A 187 -20.37 36.95 23.72
N VAL A 188 -19.97 38.05 24.34
CA VAL A 188 -18.96 38.06 25.42
C VAL A 188 -19.68 38.21 26.76
N SER A 189 -19.35 37.38 27.75
CA SER A 189 -19.92 37.53 29.09
C SER A 189 -19.44 38.85 29.72
N GLU A 190 -20.36 39.55 30.38
CA GLU A 190 -20.11 40.88 30.96
C GLU A 190 -18.93 40.87 31.95
N SER A 191 -18.74 39.75 32.66
CA SER A 191 -17.63 39.55 33.58
C SER A 191 -16.26 39.40 32.90
N ILE A 192 -16.21 38.85 31.68
CA ILE A 192 -14.98 38.76 30.88
C ILE A 192 -14.67 40.10 30.23
N TRP A 193 -15.70 40.80 29.75
CA TRP A 193 -15.56 42.15 29.20
C TRP A 193 -15.06 43.16 30.24
N LYS A 194 -15.63 43.17 31.46
CA LYS A 194 -15.14 43.99 32.59
C LYS A 194 -13.69 43.68 32.95
N LYS A 195 -13.24 42.43 32.86
CA LYS A 195 -11.84 42.03 33.08
C LYS A 195 -10.91 42.50 31.96
N VAL A 196 -11.37 42.50 30.71
CA VAL A 196 -10.62 43.02 29.55
C VAL A 196 -10.50 44.54 29.62
N LEU A 197 -11.58 45.26 29.97
CA LEU A 197 -11.57 46.71 30.20
C LEU A 197 -10.65 47.12 31.37
N LYS A 198 -10.73 46.43 32.52
CA LYS A 198 -9.81 46.62 33.65
C LYS A 198 -8.35 46.29 33.28
N GLY A 199 -8.15 45.37 32.35
CA GLY A 199 -6.83 45.04 31.79
C GLY A 199 -6.27 46.12 30.86
N LEU A 200 -7.13 46.80 30.09
CA LEU A 200 -6.80 47.93 29.22
C LEU A 200 -6.47 49.19 30.05
N GLU A 201 -7.23 49.43 31.12
CA GLU A 201 -7.00 50.48 32.12
C GLU A 201 -5.63 50.30 32.80
N ARG A 202 -5.27 49.06 33.17
CA ARG A 202 -3.97 48.74 33.78
C ARG A 202 -2.78 48.82 32.81
N GLN A 203 -3.02 48.70 31.50
CA GLN A 203 -1.98 48.84 30.47
C GLN A 203 -1.77 50.30 30.02
N GLY A 204 -2.54 51.25 30.56
CA GLY A 204 -2.35 52.69 30.35
C GLY A 204 -2.93 53.24 29.05
N GLU A 205 -3.76 52.48 28.34
CA GLU A 205 -4.46 52.93 27.11
C GLU A 205 -5.94 53.30 27.39
N GLY A 206 -6.38 53.22 28.64
CA GLY A 206 -7.68 53.70 29.09
C GLY A 206 -7.54 54.63 30.30
N THR A 207 -7.84 55.92 30.11
CA THR A 207 -8.10 56.84 31.21
C THR A 207 -9.41 56.48 31.88
N ARG A 208 -9.36 56.16 33.18
CA ARG A 208 -10.54 56.08 34.03
C ARG A 208 -11.01 57.50 34.34
N ASP A 209 -12.25 57.82 34.03
CA ASP A 209 -12.91 59.00 34.59
C ASP A 209 -13.18 58.69 36.07
N GLU A 210 -12.41 59.30 36.97
CA GLU A 210 -12.46 59.08 38.43
C GLU A 210 -13.67 59.73 39.12
N ASP A 211 -14.62 60.31 38.39
CA ASP A 211 -15.64 61.20 38.95
C ASP A 211 -17.03 60.58 39.20
N MET A 212 -17.15 59.24 39.31
CA MET A 212 -18.40 58.61 39.80
C MET A 212 -18.14 57.27 40.51
N ASP A 213 -17.73 57.29 41.79
CA ASP A 213 -18.33 56.42 42.82
C ASP A 213 -17.78 56.73 44.24
N GLU A 214 -18.17 57.89 44.79
CA GLU A 214 -17.98 58.16 46.22
C GLU A 214 -19.37 58.39 46.84
N GLY A 215 -19.93 57.35 47.45
CA GLY A 215 -21.28 57.38 48.00
C GLY A 215 -21.63 56.14 48.84
N ILE A 216 -21.01 56.05 50.02
CA ILE A 216 -21.54 55.54 51.31
C ILE A 216 -22.59 54.41 51.27
N GLU A 217 -22.28 53.29 51.93
CA GLU A 217 -23.11 52.77 53.03
C GLU A 217 -22.30 51.88 54.00
N GLU A 218 -22.64 52.02 55.28
CA GLU A 218 -21.96 51.63 56.51
C GLU A 218 -22.13 50.15 56.90
N GLU A 219 -21.25 49.71 57.81
CA GLU A 219 -21.42 48.72 58.90
C GLU A 219 -22.58 47.69 58.86
N GLU A 220 -22.21 46.40 58.91
CA GLU A 220 -22.82 45.35 59.76
C GLU A 220 -21.91 44.09 59.66
N ASP A 221 -21.06 43.83 60.65
CA ASP A 221 -21.27 42.91 61.79
C ASP A 221 -21.10 41.42 61.42
N GLU A 222 -20.09 40.77 62.02
CA GLU A 222 -20.25 39.58 62.87
C GLU A 222 -18.91 38.84 63.11
N GLU A 223 -18.73 38.51 64.38
CA GLU A 223 -17.54 38.00 65.05
C GLU A 223 -17.25 36.51 64.78
N MET A 224 -16.02 36.10 65.12
CA MET A 224 -15.66 34.84 65.79
C MET A 224 -15.78 33.51 65.00
N GLU A 225 -14.64 32.83 64.81
CA GLU A 225 -14.24 31.68 65.64
C GLU A 225 -12.89 31.10 65.19
N GLU A 226 -12.04 30.83 66.19
CA GLU A 226 -10.80 30.08 66.10
C GLU A 226 -11.08 28.62 65.76
N GLU A 227 -10.29 28.03 64.86
CA GLU A 227 -9.94 26.61 65.00
C GLU A 227 -8.47 26.42 64.57
N GLU A 228 -7.60 26.45 65.59
CA GLU A 228 -6.23 25.97 65.54
C GLU A 228 -6.25 24.45 65.65
N GLU A 229 -5.96 23.72 64.58
CA GLU A 229 -5.58 22.31 64.68
C GLU A 229 -4.62 21.89 63.56
N GLY A 230 -3.51 21.25 63.93
CA GLY A 230 -2.91 20.23 63.06
C GLY A 230 -1.56 20.52 62.42
N VAL A 231 -0.54 20.67 63.27
CA VAL A 231 0.88 20.33 63.06
C VAL A 231 1.16 19.31 61.94
N GLY A 232 1.98 19.73 60.95
CA GLY A 232 3.01 18.94 60.26
C GLY A 232 2.70 17.51 59.80
N MET A 233 2.43 17.34 58.50
CA MET A 233 2.62 16.07 57.81
C MET A 233 3.72 16.22 56.75
N VAL A 234 4.79 15.47 56.96
CA VAL A 234 6.00 15.38 56.13
C VAL A 234 5.64 14.71 54.81
N GLU A 235 5.93 15.36 53.69
CA GLU A 235 5.82 14.79 52.34
C GLU A 235 6.94 13.75 52.14
N TYR A 236 6.61 12.46 52.28
CA TYR A 236 7.51 11.36 51.94
C TYR A 236 7.46 11.09 50.43
N VAL A 237 8.60 11.25 49.77
CA VAL A 237 8.86 10.75 48.42
C VAL A 237 8.95 9.23 48.50
N SER A 238 7.93 8.51 48.01
CA SER A 238 7.99 7.06 47.87
C SER A 238 8.65 6.69 46.55
N ASP A 239 9.95 6.42 46.61
CA ASP A 239 10.69 5.62 45.62
C ASP A 239 10.79 4.19 46.19
N LEU A 240 9.89 3.28 45.75
CA LEU A 240 10.07 1.82 45.62
C LEU A 240 8.73 1.05 45.53
N GLY A 241 8.62 0.19 44.49
CA GLY A 241 7.74 -0.98 44.38
C GLY A 241 6.40 -0.73 43.67
N GLU A 242 6.18 -1.26 42.44
CA GLU A 242 5.55 -2.59 42.21
C GLU A 242 4.15 -2.64 42.89
N ASP A 243 2.99 -2.68 42.23
CA ASP A 243 2.57 -3.25 40.94
C ASP A 243 1.18 -2.69 40.54
N GLU A 244 0.81 -2.81 39.26
CA GLU A 244 -0.53 -3.26 38.78
C GLU A 244 -0.81 -2.76 37.34
N GLU A 245 -0.16 -3.37 36.36
CA GLU A 245 -0.74 -3.53 35.01
C GLU A 245 -0.17 -4.78 34.28
N ASP A 246 0.29 -5.77 35.06
CA ASP A 246 0.78 -7.08 34.61
C ASP A 246 -0.15 -8.23 35.08
N LEU A 247 -1.45 -7.97 35.19
CA LEU A 247 -2.47 -8.98 35.52
C LEU A 247 -2.99 -9.75 34.30
N GLY A 248 -2.36 -9.61 33.13
CA GLY A 248 -2.78 -10.29 31.88
C GLY A 248 -2.01 -11.58 31.56
N ASP A 249 -0.87 -11.83 32.21
CA ASP A 249 0.03 -12.96 31.88
C ASP A 249 -0.11 -14.15 32.87
N LEU A 250 -1.04 -14.07 33.83
CA LEU A 250 -1.35 -15.16 34.77
C LEU A 250 -2.49 -16.07 34.29
N GLU A 251 -3.24 -15.68 33.26
CA GLU A 251 -4.36 -16.47 32.70
C GLU A 251 -3.89 -17.52 31.68
N ASP A 252 -2.72 -17.33 31.04
CA ASP A 252 -2.16 -18.27 30.05
C ASP A 252 -1.36 -19.43 30.70
N TRP A 253 -0.96 -19.30 31.97
CA TRP A 253 -0.27 -20.38 32.71
C TRP A 253 -1.23 -21.32 33.46
N LEU A 254 -2.49 -20.93 33.70
CA LEU A 254 -3.48 -21.75 34.42
C LEU A 254 -4.52 -22.42 33.49
N GLY A 255 -4.23 -22.54 32.19
CA GLY A 255 -5.19 -22.96 31.17
C GLY A 255 -4.97 -24.32 30.51
N SER A 256 -4.08 -25.17 31.04
CA SER A 256 -3.78 -26.47 30.44
C SER A 256 -3.48 -27.52 31.51
N ASP A 257 -4.52 -28.21 31.98
CA ASP A 257 -4.65 -29.68 32.16
C ASP A 257 -5.79 -29.99 33.15
N ALA A 258 -6.97 -30.39 32.64
CA ALA A 258 -7.95 -31.26 33.31
C ALA A 258 -9.12 -31.55 32.37
N GLU A 259 -9.19 -32.80 31.93
CA GLU A 259 -10.12 -33.38 30.97
C GLU A 259 -11.56 -33.56 31.50
N GLU A 260 -12.44 -33.84 30.52
CA GLU A 260 -13.40 -34.96 30.50
C GLU A 260 -14.91 -34.63 30.59
N GLY A 261 -15.66 -35.02 29.54
CA GLY A 261 -16.99 -35.61 29.70
C GLY A 261 -18.14 -35.19 28.77
N THR A 262 -18.42 -36.02 27.74
CA THR A 262 -19.73 -36.42 27.14
C THR A 262 -20.48 -35.43 26.22
N ASP A 263 -20.55 -35.66 24.89
CA ASP A 263 -21.49 -36.52 24.07
C ASP A 263 -22.88 -35.85 23.90
N GLU A 264 -23.51 -35.70 22.72
CA GLU A 264 -23.86 -36.67 21.65
C GLU A 264 -24.11 -35.98 20.25
N ASP A 265 -23.63 -36.63 19.17
CA ASP A 265 -24.28 -37.04 17.89
C ASP A 265 -24.86 -36.02 16.86
N GLU A 266 -24.84 -36.21 15.50
CA GLU A 266 -24.80 -37.39 14.61
C GLU A 266 -24.45 -37.02 13.12
N ASP A 267 -23.87 -37.98 12.36
CA ASP A 267 -23.88 -38.27 10.89
C ASP A 267 -23.21 -37.33 9.82
N ASP A 268 -22.52 -37.76 8.74
CA ASP A 268 -22.45 -39.06 8.01
C ASP A 268 -21.23 -39.20 7.03
N ASP A 269 -20.70 -40.44 6.95
CA ASP A 269 -20.15 -41.25 5.83
C ASP A 269 -18.83 -41.08 5.00
N GLU A 270 -18.14 -42.25 4.96
CA GLU A 270 -17.43 -42.99 3.88
C GLU A 270 -15.93 -42.76 3.46
N ASP A 271 -15.06 -43.60 4.06
CA ASP A 271 -14.32 -44.74 3.44
C ASP A 271 -12.82 -44.71 2.97
N SER A 272 -12.12 -45.77 3.42
CA SER A 272 -10.98 -46.55 2.84
C SER A 272 -9.47 -46.20 3.02
N ASP A 273 -8.84 -46.97 3.94
CA ASP A 273 -7.58 -47.77 3.90
C ASP A 273 -6.27 -47.28 3.21
N SER A 274 -5.15 -47.30 3.96
CA SER A 274 -4.18 -48.44 3.99
C SER A 274 -2.80 -48.09 4.59
N ASN A 275 -2.25 -49.05 5.34
CA ASN A 275 -1.02 -49.08 6.15
C ASN A 275 0.33 -48.99 5.40
N SER A 276 1.40 -48.57 6.10
CA SER A 276 2.71 -49.29 6.18
C SER A 276 3.71 -48.62 7.14
N ASP A 277 3.96 -49.30 8.27
CA ASP A 277 5.25 -49.71 8.88
C ASP A 277 6.25 -48.71 9.53
N GLU A 278 6.21 -48.76 10.87
CA GLU A 278 7.25 -48.95 11.90
C GLU A 278 8.75 -48.57 11.71
N GLU A 279 9.18 -47.73 12.67
CA GLU A 279 10.34 -47.82 13.57
C GLU A 279 11.64 -48.53 13.14
N ASP A 280 12.76 -47.80 13.14
CA ASP A 280 13.90 -48.04 14.05
C ASP A 280 15.06 -47.05 13.83
N ILE A 281 15.94 -46.96 14.83
CA ILE A 281 17.19 -46.17 14.97
C ILE A 281 17.07 -44.98 15.93
N ALA A 282 16.99 -45.35 17.21
CA ALA A 282 17.53 -44.55 18.30
C ALA A 282 19.08 -44.59 18.31
N LYS A 283 19.66 -43.49 18.83
CA LYS A 283 21.04 -43.30 19.32
C LYS A 283 22.12 -42.96 18.27
N LYS A 284 22.44 -41.66 18.18
CA LYS A 284 23.83 -41.15 18.32
C LYS A 284 23.88 -39.61 18.38
N LEU A 285 24.69 -39.12 19.33
CA LEU A 285 25.30 -37.78 19.46
C LEU A 285 24.55 -36.72 20.27
N SER A 286 24.61 -36.91 21.59
CA SER A 286 24.86 -35.84 22.54
C SER A 286 26.21 -35.14 22.24
N GLY A 287 26.24 -33.81 22.37
CA GLY A 287 27.49 -33.06 22.57
C GLY A 287 28.03 -32.28 21.38
N SER A 288 27.56 -31.04 21.18
CA SER A 288 28.46 -29.95 20.77
C SER A 288 27.81 -28.58 20.95
N LYS A 289 28.14 -27.92 22.07
CA LYS A 289 28.06 -26.46 22.23
C LYS A 289 28.93 -25.81 21.15
N ARG A 290 28.34 -25.30 20.08
CA ARG A 290 29.03 -24.44 19.10
C ARG A 290 28.73 -22.97 19.35
N LYS A 291 29.77 -22.30 19.84
CA LYS A 291 29.94 -20.86 20.05
C LYS A 291 29.77 -20.12 18.71
N ARG A 292 28.79 -19.23 18.60
CA ARG A 292 28.59 -18.34 17.43
C ARG A 292 29.75 -17.34 17.34
N PRO A 293 30.46 -17.18 16.20
CA PRO A 293 31.34 -16.03 16.01
C PRO A 293 30.50 -14.78 15.71
N ALA A 294 30.79 -13.69 16.45
CA ALA A 294 30.17 -12.38 16.28
C ALA A 294 30.55 -11.76 14.92
N ALA A 295 29.59 -11.14 14.26
CA ALA A 295 29.79 -10.42 13.00
C ALA A 295 30.71 -9.19 13.18
N PRO A 296 31.62 -8.89 12.23
CA PRO A 296 32.46 -7.71 12.32
C PRO A 296 31.64 -6.43 12.07
N LYS A 297 31.74 -5.47 12.99
CA LYS A 297 31.11 -4.14 12.92
C LYS A 297 31.68 -3.36 11.73
N GLY A 298 30.79 -2.83 10.88
CA GLY A 298 31.12 -2.07 9.68
C GLY A 298 31.83 -0.74 9.97
N LYS A 299 32.71 -0.32 9.06
CA LYS A 299 33.44 0.96 9.11
C LYS A 299 32.49 2.15 8.87
N PRO A 300 32.68 3.31 9.53
CA PRO A 300 31.84 4.49 9.32
C PRO A 300 32.05 5.09 7.92
N ARG A 301 30.95 5.44 7.24
CA ARG A 301 30.96 6.10 5.93
C ARG A 301 31.41 7.56 6.10
N LYS A 302 32.43 7.98 5.34
CA LYS A 302 32.86 9.38 5.22
C LYS A 302 31.74 10.21 4.60
N THR A 303 31.41 11.35 5.20
CA THR A 303 30.51 12.36 4.65
C THR A 303 31.20 13.07 3.48
N ALA A 304 30.46 13.30 2.39
CA ALA A 304 30.95 14.05 1.24
C ALA A 304 30.94 15.55 1.58
N LYS A 305 32.06 16.25 1.36
CA LYS A 305 32.12 17.72 1.43
C LYS A 305 31.54 18.28 0.13
N MET A 306 30.58 19.19 0.25
CA MET A 306 30.00 19.93 -0.86
C MET A 306 30.83 21.20 -1.06
N GLU A 307 31.56 21.28 -2.16
CA GLU A 307 32.23 22.51 -2.60
C GLU A 307 31.20 23.37 -3.34
N VAL A 308 31.01 24.59 -2.88
CA VAL A 308 30.10 25.57 -3.49
C VAL A 308 30.99 26.55 -4.27
N GLU A 309 30.97 26.47 -5.59
CA GLU A 309 31.54 27.48 -6.47
C GLU A 309 30.53 28.63 -6.62
N TYR A 310 30.95 29.85 -6.33
CA TYR A 310 30.19 31.06 -6.62
C TYR A 310 30.66 31.63 -7.95
N GLU A 311 29.84 31.55 -8.99
CA GLU A 311 30.04 32.35 -10.21
C GLU A 311 29.67 33.81 -9.90
N VAL A 312 30.67 34.69 -9.94
CA VAL A 312 30.44 36.14 -9.92
C VAL A 312 30.11 36.57 -11.34
N GLU A 313 28.85 36.88 -11.61
CA GLU A 313 28.44 37.52 -12.87
C GLU A 313 29.13 38.90 -12.95
N GLY A 314 30.05 39.04 -13.91
CA GLY A 314 30.72 40.31 -14.18
C GLY A 314 29.76 41.31 -14.81
N GLU A 315 29.60 42.47 -14.17
CA GLU A 315 28.87 43.61 -14.71
C GLU A 315 29.37 43.96 -16.11
N THR A 316 28.47 43.91 -17.08
CA THR A 316 28.75 44.29 -18.46
C THR A 316 29.00 45.81 -18.52
N ARG A 317 30.25 46.19 -18.75
CA ARG A 317 30.60 47.58 -19.04
C ARG A 317 29.90 48.03 -20.31
N ALA A 318 29.02 49.01 -20.16
CA ALA A 318 28.40 49.72 -21.27
C ALA A 318 29.46 50.41 -22.13
N THR A 319 29.66 49.93 -23.35
CA THR A 319 30.43 50.61 -24.39
C THR A 319 29.66 51.86 -24.83
N THR A 320 30.23 53.03 -24.54
CA THR A 320 29.87 54.30 -25.18
C THR A 320 30.93 54.62 -26.23
N THR A 321 30.53 54.55 -27.49
CA THR A 321 31.09 55.31 -28.62
C THR A 321 30.03 55.39 -29.69
#